data_AF-A0A9D9P938-F1
#
_entry.id   AF-A0A9D9P938-F1
#
_cell.length_a   1.000
_cell.length_b   1.000
_cell.length_c   1.000
_cell.angle_alpha   90.00
_cell.angle_beta   90.00
_cell.angle_gamma   90.00
#
_symmetry.space_group_name_H-M   'P 1'
#
loop_
_entity.id
_entity.type
_entity.pdbx_description
1 polymer ?
#
loop_
_entity_poly.entity_id
_entity_poly.type
_entity_poly.pdbx_seq_one_letter_code
_entity_poly.pdbx_strand_id
1 'polypeptide(L)' 'MNDPINPSLRQIPRNEPAELIPANRETSLLEWLKVTGRLIPRDNDESAAPKEDEEFIGLMSDEEDNSYDESDSDDLDGDL' A
#
# COMPACT_ATOMS: atom_id res chain seq x y z
N MET A 1 6.17 -19.69 -45.10
CA MET A 1 5.35 -19.44 -43.90
C MET A 1 5.22 -17.94 -43.74
N ASN A 2 4.07 -17.37 -44.12
CA ASN A 2 3.71 -16.00 -43.78
C ASN A 2 2.69 -16.09 -42.65
N ASP A 3 3.16 -16.09 -41.41
CA ASP A 3 2.27 -15.98 -40.27
C ASP A 3 1.73 -14.53 -40.19
N PRO A 4 0.42 -14.33 -39.98
CA PRO A 4 -0.15 -13.00 -39.87
C PRO A 4 0.46 -12.30 -38.66
N ILE A 5 1.24 -11.25 -38.92
CA ILE A 5 1.85 -10.42 -37.88
C ILE A 5 0.74 -9.90 -36.98
N ASN A 6 0.83 -10.22 -35.70
CA ASN A 6 -0.09 -9.73 -34.69
C ASN A 6 -0.01 -8.18 -34.66
N PRO A 7 -1.11 -7.46 -34.92
CA PRO A 7 -1.11 -6.00 -34.97
C PRO A 7 -0.78 -5.33 -33.63
N SER A 8 -0.82 -6.08 -32.52
CA SER A 8 -0.44 -5.61 -31.19
C SER A 8 1.06 -5.71 -30.89
N LEU A 9 1.84 -6.45 -31.70
CA LEU A 9 3.28 -6.61 -31.48
C LEU A 9 4.06 -5.56 -32.29
N ARG A 10 5.00 -4.89 -31.61
CA ARG A 10 5.93 -3.93 -32.21
C ARG A 10 7.36 -4.34 -31.90
N GLN A 11 8.24 -4.28 -32.88
CA GLN A 11 9.67 -4.55 -32.72
C GLN A 11 10.42 -3.22 -32.59
N ILE A 12 11.27 -3.09 -31.57
CA ILE A 12 12.02 -1.85 -31.28
C ILE A 12 13.52 -2.14 -31.32
N PRO A 13 14.36 -1.29 -31.97
CA PRO A 13 15.80 -1.48 -32.05
C PRO A 13 16.49 -1.36 -30.68
N ARG A 14 17.35 -2.34 -30.34
CA ARG A 14 18.00 -2.42 -29.02
C ARG A 14 19.11 -1.39 -28.78
N ASN A 15 19.70 -0.87 -29.86
CA ASN A 15 20.86 0.02 -29.81
C ASN A 15 20.46 1.50 -29.92
N GLU A 16 19.17 1.78 -30.06
CA GLU A 16 18.64 3.14 -30.15
C GLU A 16 18.01 3.52 -28.81
N PRO A 17 18.04 4.82 -28.46
CA PRO A 17 17.33 5.29 -27.27
C PRO A 17 15.84 4.98 -27.39
N ALA A 18 15.23 4.60 -26.27
CA ALA A 18 13.80 4.33 -26.22
C ALA A 18 12.99 5.57 -26.62
N GLU A 19 11.84 5.34 -27.26
CA GLU A 19 10.88 6.40 -27.55
C GLU A 19 10.47 7.12 -26.26
N LEU A 20 10.47 8.45 -26.28
CA LEU A 20 10.03 9.24 -25.14
C LEU A 20 8.51 9.18 -25.03
N ILE A 21 8.00 8.75 -23.88
CA ILE A 21 6.58 8.87 -23.57
C ILE A 21 6.29 10.38 -23.46
N PRO A 22 5.38 10.93 -24.28
CA PRO A 22 5.02 12.34 -24.17
C PRO A 22 4.45 12.57 -22.78
N ALA A 23 4.86 13.62 -22.09
CA ALA A 23 4.25 13.99 -20.84
C ALA A 23 2.80 14.38 -21.11
N ASN A 24 1.87 13.48 -20.77
CA ASN A 24 0.44 13.76 -20.81
C ASN A 24 0.22 14.98 -19.91
N ARG A 25 -0.01 16.16 -20.51
CA ARG A 25 -0.56 17.30 -19.76
C ARG A 25 -2.03 17.04 -19.54
N GLU A 26 -2.33 15.99 -18.79
CA GLU A 26 -3.69 15.76 -18.33
C GLU A 26 -4.10 16.98 -17.52
N THR A 27 -5.34 17.42 -17.71
CA THR A 27 -5.88 18.52 -16.90
C THR A 27 -5.69 18.12 -15.44
N SER A 28 -5.08 18.98 -14.62
CA SER A 28 -4.94 18.71 -13.18
C SER A 28 -6.25 18.17 -12.62
N LEU A 29 -6.21 17.14 -11.77
CA LEU A 29 -7.42 16.60 -11.14
C LEU A 29 -8.25 17.71 -10.49
N LEU A 30 -7.59 18.69 -9.87
CA LEU A 30 -8.25 19.86 -9.27
C LEU A 30 -8.97 20.72 -10.33
N GLU A 31 -8.36 20.90 -11.50
CA GLU A 31 -8.96 21.64 -12.61
C GLU A 31 -10.14 20.88 -13.20
N TRP A 32 -10.02 19.56 -13.38
CA TRP A 32 -11.12 18.70 -13.80
C TRP A 32 -12.29 18.74 -12.81
N LEU A 33 -12.01 18.64 -11.49
CA LEU A 33 -13.02 18.74 -10.44
C LEU A 33 -13.72 20.10 -10.46
N LYS A 34 -12.97 21.18 -10.70
CA LYS A 34 -13.51 22.54 -10.80
C LYS A 34 -14.40 22.73 -12.03
N VAL A 35 -13.92 22.31 -13.21
CA VAL A 35 -14.66 22.41 -14.49
C VAL A 35 -15.93 21.56 -14.48
N THR A 36 -15.88 20.38 -13.86
CA THR A 36 -17.04 19.49 -13.75
C THR A 36 -18.01 19.86 -12.63
N GLY A 37 -17.71 20.89 -11.84
CA GLY A 37 -18.53 21.28 -10.68
C GLY A 37 -18.56 20.24 -9.56
N ARG A 38 -17.58 19.33 -9.52
CA ARG A 38 -17.45 18.26 -8.52
C ARG A 38 -16.59 18.65 -7.31
N LEU A 39 -16.00 19.84 -7.33
CA LEU A 39 -15.23 20.37 -6.20
C LEU A 39 -16.19 20.91 -5.12
N ILE A 40 -16.36 20.16 -4.03
CA ILE A 40 -17.24 20.51 -2.91
C ILE A 40 -16.41 21.16 -1.79
N PRO A 41 -16.78 22.35 -1.27
CA PRO A 41 -16.13 22.94 -0.10
C PRO A 41 -16.29 22.07 1.14
N ARG A 42 -15.29 22.07 2.02
CA ARG A 42 -15.39 21.39 3.31
C ARG A 42 -16.25 22.19 4.27
N ASP A 43 -17.16 21.53 4.97
CA ASP A 43 -17.91 22.14 6.07
C ASP A 43 -16.99 22.37 7.27
N ASN A 44 -17.19 23.47 7.98
CA ASN A 44 -16.27 23.96 9.01
C ASN A 44 -16.27 23.10 10.30
N ASP A 45 -17.17 22.12 10.41
CA ASP A 45 -17.47 21.36 11.63
C ASP A 45 -16.78 19.98 11.72
N GLU A 46 -15.94 19.59 10.75
CA GLU A 46 -15.20 18.32 10.84
C GLU A 46 -13.94 18.38 11.75
N SER A 47 -13.77 19.45 12.53
CA SER A 47 -12.63 19.63 13.43
C SER A 47 -12.93 19.18 14.85
N ALA A 48 -13.29 17.92 15.05
CA ALA A 48 -13.02 17.18 16.28
C ALA A 48 -13.41 15.72 16.07
N ALA A 49 -12.45 14.86 15.74
CA ALA A 49 -12.63 13.45 16.10
C ALA A 49 -12.85 13.41 17.63
N PRO A 50 -13.90 12.74 18.14
CA PRO A 50 -14.00 12.52 19.57
C PRO A 50 -12.72 11.83 20.02
N LYS A 51 -12.09 12.35 21.07
CA LYS A 51 -10.97 11.67 21.72
C LYS A 51 -11.50 10.30 22.14
N GLU A 52 -10.91 9.24 21.59
CA GLU A 52 -11.17 7.88 22.04
C GLU A 52 -10.55 7.76 23.43
N ASP A 53 -11.38 7.68 24.47
CA ASP A 53 -10.91 7.51 25.83
C ASP A 53 -10.23 6.13 25.96
N GLU A 54 -9.00 6.12 26.47
CA GLU A 54 -8.08 4.96 26.60
C GLU A 54 -8.56 3.91 27.63
N GLU A 55 -9.86 3.60 27.69
CA GLU A 55 -10.45 2.70 28.71
C GLU A 55 -10.35 1.20 28.35
N PHE A 56 -9.95 0.84 27.13
CA PHE A 56 -9.93 -0.56 26.68
C PHE A 56 -8.72 -1.38 27.19
N ILE A 57 -7.62 -0.72 27.56
CA ILE A 57 -6.35 -1.41 27.90
C ILE A 57 -6.45 -2.21 29.21
N GLY A 58 -7.38 -1.86 30.11
CA GLY A 58 -7.56 -2.55 31.40
C GLY A 58 -8.21 -3.93 31.32
N LEU A 59 -8.83 -4.31 30.20
CA LEU A 59 -9.58 -5.58 30.08
C LEU A 59 -8.71 -6.78 29.69
N MET A 60 -7.50 -6.56 29.14
CA MET A 60 -6.57 -7.64 28.73
C MET A 60 -5.52 -7.99 29.78
N SER A 61 -5.60 -7.41 30.98
CA SER A 61 -4.53 -7.56 31.98
C SER A 61 -4.87 -8.50 33.14
N ASP A 62 -5.98 -9.24 33.06
CA ASP A 62 -6.34 -10.24 34.06
C ASP A 62 -6.47 -11.62 33.41
N GLU A 63 -5.70 -12.56 33.96
CA GLU A 63 -5.87 -14.02 33.86
C GLU A 63 -5.32 -14.76 32.62
N GLU A 64 -3.99 -14.97 32.55
CA GLU A 64 -3.44 -16.28 32.16
C GLU A 64 -2.19 -16.62 33.00
N ASP A 65 -2.45 -17.04 34.23
CA ASP A 65 -1.60 -18.00 34.95
C ASP A 65 -1.65 -19.32 34.17
N ASN A 66 -0.55 -19.71 33.52
CA ASN A 66 -0.30 -21.09 33.12
C ASN A 66 1.21 -21.35 33.10
N SER A 67 1.72 -21.58 34.30
CA SER A 67 2.90 -22.42 34.54
C SER A 67 2.81 -23.72 33.72
N TYR A 68 3.55 -23.80 32.61
CA TYR A 68 3.95 -25.07 32.02
C TYR A 68 5.49 -25.14 31.99
N ASP A 69 6.01 -25.77 33.03
CA ASP A 69 7.31 -26.43 33.04
C ASP A 69 7.27 -27.58 32.01
N GLU A 70 8.08 -27.48 30.98
CA GLU A 70 8.51 -28.65 30.21
C GLU A 70 10.03 -28.55 30.03
N SER A 71 10.74 -28.99 31.07
CA SER A 71 12.02 -29.65 30.92
C SER A 71 11.91 -30.76 29.87
N ASP A 72 12.68 -30.70 28.78
CA ASP A 72 13.60 -31.79 28.39
C ASP A 72 14.46 -31.42 27.15
N SER A 73 15.76 -31.77 27.23
CA SER A 73 16.70 -32.25 26.19
C SER A 73 16.79 -31.59 24.79
N ASP A 74 17.92 -31.50 24.10
CA ASP A 74 19.28 -32.02 24.23
C ASP A 74 20.19 -31.24 23.25
N ASP A 75 21.47 -31.15 23.58
CA ASP A 75 22.64 -31.01 22.69
C ASP A 75 22.63 -29.93 21.59
N LEU A 76 23.32 -28.81 21.88
CA LEU A 76 24.11 -28.09 20.88
C LEU A 76 25.53 -27.91 21.44
N ASP A 77 26.36 -28.89 21.14
CA ASP A 77 27.82 -28.93 21.22
C ASP A 77 28.46 -27.65 20.66
N GLY A 78 28.90 -26.78 21.56
CA GLY A 78 29.78 -25.66 21.24
C GLY A 78 31.24 -26.12 21.27
N ASP A 79 31.82 -26.34 20.08
CA ASP A 79 33.25 -26.53 19.87
C ASP A 79 34.08 -25.51 20.68
N LEU A 80 34.98 -26.03 21.52
CA LEU A 80 36.01 -25.27 22.25
C LEU A 80 37.41 -25.64 21.73
#